data_AF-A0A368UBN8-F1
#
_entry.id   AF-A0A368UBN8-F1
#
_cell.length_a   1.000
_cell.length_b   1.000
_cell.length_c   1.000
_cell.angle_alpha   90.00
_cell.angle_beta   90.00
_cell.angle_gamma   90.00
#
_symmetry.space_group_name_H-M   'P 1'
#
loop_
_entity.id
_entity.type
_entity.pdbx_description
1 polymer ?
#
loop_
_entity_poly.entity_id
_entity_poly.type
_entity_poly.pdbx_seq_one_letter_code
_entity_poly.pdbx_strand_id
1 'polypeptide(L)'
;MRRSKCTSTQGGWAAIEVLIAIVVVLLMGVSSISIIGDGQRDLAIERSKNDVMSLRNSIVAIYSSRASYTGLKNEVLEDFDAVPSGFKSFTGPAGSDLTITDDPGDDRYFRFMFDNFDNREDATRLCISLIPELHSVWDSYIVGAQSFAPGDFQDASAACHNTMRFGLRGK
;
A
#
# COMPACT_ATOMS: atom_id res chain seq x y z
N MET A 1 42.63 -13.30 70.90
CA MET A 1 42.75 -12.28 69.84
C MET A 1 42.07 -12.78 68.59
N ARG A 2 41.00 -12.11 68.14
CA ARG A 2 40.25 -12.40 66.89
C ARG A 2 40.91 -11.65 65.73
N ARG A 3 41.12 -12.31 64.58
CA ARG A 3 41.34 -11.65 63.28
C ARG A 3 40.24 -12.09 62.33
N SER A 4 39.29 -11.20 62.09
CA SER A 4 38.31 -11.31 61.02
C SER A 4 39.02 -11.14 59.67
N LYS A 5 38.87 -12.08 58.75
CA LYS A 5 39.24 -11.91 57.35
C LYS A 5 38.10 -11.15 56.65
N CYS A 6 38.41 -9.96 56.15
CA CYS A 6 37.53 -9.21 55.26
C CYS A 6 37.35 -9.96 53.93
N THR A 7 36.11 -10.22 53.58
CA THR A 7 35.69 -10.62 52.23
C THR A 7 35.94 -9.46 51.26
N SER A 8 36.77 -9.68 50.23
CA SER A 8 37.00 -8.71 49.17
C SER A 8 35.78 -8.59 48.28
N THR A 9 35.24 -7.37 48.19
CA THR A 9 34.20 -6.95 47.26
C THR A 9 34.71 -7.03 45.82
N GLN A 10 34.39 -8.09 45.09
CA GLN A 10 34.54 -8.20 43.63
C GLN A 10 33.15 -8.39 42.99
N GLY A 11 32.27 -7.40 43.12
CA GLY A 11 30.88 -7.48 42.63
C GLY A 11 30.40 -6.29 41.81
N GLY A 12 31.28 -5.36 41.42
CA GLY A 12 30.89 -4.10 40.78
C GLY A 12 31.06 -4.04 39.25
N TRP A 13 31.96 -4.85 38.67
CA TRP A 13 32.30 -4.76 37.25
C TRP A 13 31.56 -5.78 36.38
N ALA A 14 31.26 -6.97 36.92
CA ALA A 14 30.50 -8.01 36.21
C ALA A 14 29.02 -7.60 35.97
N ALA A 15 28.45 -6.75 36.83
CA ALA A 15 27.06 -6.31 36.70
C ALA A 15 26.86 -5.31 35.54
N ILE A 16 27.89 -4.54 35.18
CA ILE A 16 27.83 -3.53 34.11
C ILE A 16 27.95 -4.18 32.74
N GLU A 17 28.84 -5.17 32.58
CA GLU A 17 28.98 -5.91 31.31
C GLU A 17 27.71 -6.70 30.95
N VAL A 18 27.04 -7.30 31.93
CA VAL A 18 25.78 -8.03 31.71
C VAL A 18 24.65 -7.08 31.27
N LEU A 19 24.59 -5.87 31.81
CA LEU A 19 23.60 -4.85 31.43
C LEU A 19 23.79 -4.38 29.98
N ILE A 20 25.03 -4.18 29.54
CA ILE A 20 25.33 -3.80 28.15
C ILE A 20 24.96 -4.93 27.18
N ALA A 21 25.27 -6.19 27.53
CA ALA A 21 24.90 -7.34 26.71
C ALA A 21 23.38 -7.48 26.56
N ILE A 22 22.61 -7.25 27.62
CA ILE A 22 21.14 -7.27 27.58
C ILE A 22 20.58 -6.14 26.69
N VAL A 23 21.14 -4.93 26.78
CA VAL A 23 20.73 -3.80 25.94
C VAL A 23 21.04 -4.05 24.46
N VAL A 24 22.20 -4.63 24.14
CA VAL A 24 22.55 -4.98 22.75
C VAL A 24 21.66 -6.08 22.19
N VAL A 25 21.32 -7.10 23.00
CA VAL A 25 20.38 -8.16 22.58
C VAL A 25 18.97 -7.61 22.41
N LEU A 26 18.51 -6.69 23.27
CA LEU A 26 17.23 -6.01 23.10
C LEU A 26 17.20 -5.14 21.84
N LEU A 27 18.26 -4.40 21.54
CA LEU A 27 18.36 -3.58 20.33
C LEU A 27 18.40 -4.41 19.03
N MET A 28 19.02 -5.60 19.07
CA MET A 28 19.00 -6.55 17.94
C MET A 28 17.69 -7.35 17.83
N GLY A 29 16.93 -7.48 18.92
CA GLY A 29 15.60 -8.10 18.93
C GLY A 29 14.50 -7.21 18.32
N VAL A 30 14.61 -5.88 18.48
CA VAL A 30 13.62 -4.94 17.91
C VAL A 30 13.76 -4.82 16.39
N SER A 31 14.97 -4.94 15.84
CA SER A 31 15.22 -4.78 14.39
C SER A 31 14.78 -5.96 13.53
N SER A 32 14.57 -7.16 14.11
CA SER A 32 14.14 -8.34 13.35
C SER A 32 12.62 -8.44 13.15
N ILE A 33 11.81 -7.76 13.98
CA ILE A 33 10.35 -7.73 13.85
C ILE A 33 9.91 -6.79 12.71
N SER A 34 10.65 -5.70 12.49
CA SER A 34 10.37 -4.71 11.43
C SER A 34 10.47 -5.30 10.01
N ILE A 35 11.44 -6.19 9.79
CA ILE A 35 11.74 -6.73 8.44
C ILE A 35 10.61 -7.63 7.92
N ILE A 36 9.91 -8.35 8.81
CA ILE A 36 8.80 -9.22 8.40
C ILE A 36 7.58 -8.38 7.98
N GLY A 37 7.35 -7.25 8.66
CA GLY A 37 6.25 -6.33 8.35
C GLY A 37 6.43 -5.64 6.99
N ASP A 38 7.65 -5.19 6.67
CA ASP A 38 7.92 -4.49 5.41
C ASP A 38 7.89 -5.44 4.21
N GLY A 39 8.43 -6.67 4.34
CA GLY A 39 8.37 -7.66 3.26
C GLY A 39 6.95 -8.11 2.90
N GLN A 40 6.03 -8.16 3.87
CA GLN A 40 4.61 -8.46 3.61
C GLN A 40 3.90 -7.30 2.92
N ARG A 41 4.28 -6.06 3.21
CA ARG A 41 3.72 -4.85 2.59
C ARG A 41 4.10 -4.74 1.12
N ASP A 42 5.35 -5.02 0.77
CA ASP A 42 5.80 -5.01 -0.62
C ASP A 42 5.09 -6.08 -1.46
N LEU A 43 4.90 -7.29 -0.90
CA LEU A 43 4.13 -8.35 -1.55
C LEU A 43 2.65 -7.98 -1.75
N ALA A 44 2.06 -7.24 -0.82
CA ALA A 44 0.68 -6.75 -0.96
C ALA A 44 0.57 -5.73 -2.10
N ILE A 45 1.57 -4.87 -2.27
CA ILE A 45 1.63 -3.91 -3.39
C ILE A 45 1.79 -4.66 -4.73
N GLU A 46 2.68 -5.66 -4.81
CA GLU A 46 2.86 -6.52 -6.00
C GLU A 46 1.59 -7.29 -6.39
N ARG A 47 0.86 -7.82 -5.40
CA ARG A 47 -0.44 -8.44 -5.68
C ARG A 47 -1.45 -7.42 -6.17
N SER A 48 -1.50 -6.24 -5.54
CA SER A 48 -2.43 -5.19 -5.92
C SER A 48 -2.22 -4.71 -7.36
N LYS A 49 -0.97 -4.67 -7.84
CA LYS A 49 -0.67 -4.40 -9.26
C LYS A 49 -1.37 -5.39 -10.18
N ASN A 50 -1.20 -6.69 -9.92
CA ASN A 50 -1.84 -7.75 -10.71
C ASN A 50 -3.36 -7.71 -10.60
N ASP A 51 -3.90 -7.46 -9.41
CA ASP A 51 -5.34 -7.39 -9.18
C ASP A 51 -5.96 -6.18 -9.90
N VAL A 52 -5.32 -5.01 -9.87
CA VAL A 52 -5.73 -3.82 -10.64
C VAL A 52 -5.79 -4.13 -12.13
N MET A 53 -4.76 -4.81 -12.65
CA MET A 53 -4.70 -5.20 -14.07
C MET A 53 -5.79 -6.21 -14.44
N SER A 54 -6.01 -7.22 -13.60
CA SER A 54 -7.06 -8.22 -13.80
C SER A 54 -8.44 -7.57 -13.80
N LEU A 55 -8.72 -6.72 -12.82
CA LEU A 55 -9.99 -6.01 -12.68
C LEU A 55 -10.25 -5.07 -13.86
N ARG A 56 -9.23 -4.35 -14.33
CA ARG A 56 -9.31 -3.52 -15.55
C ARG A 56 -9.73 -4.37 -16.74
N ASN A 57 -9.05 -5.49 -16.97
CA ASN A 57 -9.34 -6.37 -18.09
C ASN A 57 -10.76 -6.96 -18.02
N SER A 58 -11.22 -7.32 -16.81
CA SER A 58 -12.60 -7.78 -16.60
C SER A 58 -13.63 -6.69 -16.93
N ILE A 59 -13.39 -5.44 -16.50
CA ILE A 59 -14.28 -4.30 -16.81
C ILE A 59 -14.35 -4.07 -18.32
N VAL A 60 -13.20 -4.00 -18.98
CA VAL A 60 -13.12 -3.84 -20.44
C VAL A 60 -13.84 -4.99 -21.15
N ALA A 61 -13.71 -6.23 -20.67
CA ALA A 61 -14.41 -7.37 -21.23
C ALA A 61 -15.94 -7.29 -21.05
N ILE A 62 -16.42 -7.00 -19.84
CA ILE A 62 -17.85 -6.88 -19.50
C ILE A 62 -18.52 -5.78 -20.33
N TYR A 63 -17.82 -4.65 -20.51
CA TYR A 63 -18.34 -3.47 -21.21
C TYR A 63 -17.91 -3.38 -22.68
N SER A 64 -17.20 -4.37 -23.22
CA SER A 64 -16.64 -4.37 -24.59
C SER A 64 -17.66 -4.11 -25.70
N SER A 65 -18.92 -4.49 -25.49
CA SER A 65 -20.02 -4.30 -26.44
C SER A 65 -20.77 -2.97 -26.26
N ARG A 66 -20.42 -2.19 -25.24
CA ARG A 66 -21.07 -0.93 -24.88
C ARG A 66 -20.22 0.25 -25.34
N ALA A 67 -20.87 1.37 -25.63
CA ALA A 67 -20.19 2.60 -26.00
C ALA A 67 -19.67 3.41 -24.78
N SER A 68 -20.18 3.10 -23.59
CA SER A 68 -19.83 3.76 -22.32
C SER A 68 -19.82 2.76 -21.15
N TYR A 69 -19.19 3.19 -20.06
CA TYR A 69 -19.13 2.50 -18.77
C TYR A 69 -20.26 2.91 -17.82
N THR A 70 -21.25 3.69 -18.26
CA THR A 70 -22.35 4.21 -17.43
C THR A 70 -23.00 3.10 -16.58
N GLY A 71 -23.13 3.36 -15.28
CA GLY A 71 -23.70 2.41 -14.33
C GLY A 71 -22.70 1.37 -13.82
N LEU A 72 -21.43 1.47 -14.22
CA LEU A 72 -20.34 0.74 -13.57
C LEU A 72 -20.26 1.16 -12.10
N LYS A 73 -20.30 0.16 -11.24
CA LYS A 73 -20.14 0.26 -9.81
C LYS A 73 -19.65 -1.08 -9.28
N ASN A 74 -19.10 -1.06 -8.08
CA ASN A 74 -18.59 -2.22 -7.37
C ASN A 74 -19.51 -3.45 -7.45
N GLU A 75 -20.82 -3.30 -7.20
CA GLU A 75 -21.77 -4.43 -7.17
C GLU A 75 -21.89 -5.14 -8.53
N VAL A 76 -21.73 -4.41 -9.64
CA VAL A 76 -21.74 -5.02 -10.99
C VAL A 76 -20.53 -5.94 -11.16
N LEU A 77 -19.40 -5.64 -10.51
CA LEU A 77 -18.20 -6.49 -10.61
C LEU A 77 -18.32 -7.73 -9.72
N GLU A 78 -18.99 -7.61 -8.59
CA GLU A 78 -19.37 -8.76 -7.76
C GLU A 78 -20.34 -9.71 -8.48
N ASP A 79 -21.37 -9.18 -9.14
CA ASP A 79 -22.36 -9.97 -9.88
C ASP A 79 -21.73 -10.81 -11.01
N PHE A 80 -20.59 -10.35 -11.56
CA PHE A 80 -19.85 -11.02 -12.62
C PHE A 80 -18.66 -11.85 -12.10
N ASP A 81 -18.49 -11.98 -10.78
CA ASP A 81 -17.33 -12.64 -10.14
C ASP A 81 -15.98 -12.10 -10.67
N ALA A 82 -15.95 -10.80 -10.97
CA ALA A 82 -14.83 -10.12 -11.62
C ALA A 82 -13.84 -9.50 -10.62
N VAL A 83 -14.13 -9.59 -9.31
CA VAL A 83 -13.34 -9.00 -8.23
C VAL A 83 -12.21 -9.96 -7.81
N PRO A 84 -10.93 -9.60 -8.01
CA PRO A 84 -9.81 -10.43 -7.58
C PRO A 84 -9.78 -10.62 -6.07
N SER A 85 -9.19 -11.73 -5.64
CA SER A 85 -9.13 -12.08 -4.21
C SER A 85 -8.45 -11.03 -3.33
N GLY A 86 -7.49 -10.26 -3.85
CA GLY A 86 -6.84 -9.18 -3.10
C GLY A 86 -7.72 -7.94 -2.90
N PHE A 87 -8.83 -7.83 -3.64
CA PHE A 87 -9.83 -6.74 -3.50
C PHE A 87 -11.19 -7.24 -3.02
N LYS A 88 -11.21 -8.39 -2.33
CA LYS A 88 -12.44 -8.92 -1.78
C LYS A 88 -13.09 -7.88 -0.86
N SER A 89 -14.41 -7.71 -0.99
CA SER A 89 -15.17 -6.69 -0.26
C SER A 89 -14.72 -5.26 -0.56
N PHE A 90 -14.06 -5.05 -1.71
CA PHE A 90 -13.56 -3.77 -2.15
C PHE A 90 -12.61 -3.09 -1.17
N THR A 91 -11.85 -3.90 -0.43
CA THR A 91 -10.72 -3.43 0.37
C THR A 91 -9.46 -3.54 -0.48
N GLY A 92 -8.81 -2.41 -0.73
CA GLY A 92 -7.53 -2.32 -1.39
C GLY A 92 -6.35 -2.64 -0.47
N PRO A 93 -5.11 -2.53 -0.96
CA PRO A 93 -3.93 -2.74 -0.13
C PRO A 93 -3.85 -1.71 1.00
N ALA A 94 -3.19 -2.13 2.08
CA ALA A 94 -3.00 -1.32 3.28
C ALA A 94 -4.31 -0.75 3.88
N GLY A 95 -5.38 -1.54 3.79
CA GLY A 95 -6.69 -1.21 4.39
C GLY A 95 -7.46 -0.11 3.66
N SER A 96 -7.03 0.30 2.46
CA SER A 96 -7.75 1.30 1.68
C SER A 96 -9.13 0.81 1.24
N ASP A 97 -10.05 1.74 1.06
CA ASP A 97 -11.32 1.49 0.37
C ASP A 97 -11.09 1.60 -1.14
N LEU A 98 -11.53 0.59 -1.91
CA LEU A 98 -11.51 0.59 -3.35
C LEU A 98 -12.90 0.92 -3.90
N THR A 99 -13.04 2.06 -4.57
CA THR A 99 -14.26 2.43 -5.28
C THR A 99 -14.03 2.38 -6.78
N ILE A 100 -14.85 1.62 -7.50
CA ILE A 100 -14.79 1.48 -8.95
C ILE A 100 -16.09 2.03 -9.54
N THR A 101 -15.97 3.02 -10.42
CA THR A 101 -17.13 3.72 -10.99
C THR A 101 -16.84 4.18 -12.41
N ASP A 102 -17.89 4.52 -13.17
CA ASP A 102 -17.71 5.33 -14.38
C ASP A 102 -17.15 6.72 -14.03
N ASP A 103 -16.43 7.31 -14.99
CA ASP A 103 -15.89 8.65 -14.80
C ASP A 103 -17.02 9.69 -14.96
N PRO A 104 -17.29 10.53 -13.94
CA PRO A 104 -18.37 11.51 -13.96
C PRO A 104 -18.12 12.65 -14.97
N GLY A 105 -16.89 12.81 -15.46
CA GLY A 105 -16.53 13.78 -16.49
C GLY A 105 -16.61 13.24 -17.92
N ASP A 106 -16.51 11.93 -18.13
CA ASP A 106 -16.61 11.28 -19.45
C ASP A 106 -16.94 9.79 -19.27
N ASP A 107 -18.19 9.41 -19.55
CA ASP A 107 -18.71 8.05 -19.34
C ASP A 107 -18.03 6.98 -20.21
N ARG A 108 -17.18 7.36 -21.17
CA ARG A 108 -16.33 6.45 -21.92
C ARG A 108 -15.09 5.99 -21.13
N TYR A 109 -14.91 6.50 -19.93
CA TYR A 109 -13.85 6.12 -19.02
C TYR A 109 -14.44 5.57 -17.72
N PHE A 110 -13.62 4.81 -17.01
CA PHE A 110 -13.89 4.38 -15.64
C PHE A 110 -12.71 4.73 -14.75
N ARG A 111 -12.96 4.72 -13.44
CA ARG A 111 -11.97 5.06 -12.42
C ARG A 111 -11.92 4.03 -11.33
N PHE A 112 -10.71 3.74 -10.88
CA PHE A 112 -10.44 3.05 -9.62
C PHE A 112 -9.98 4.12 -8.65
N MET A 113 -10.59 4.17 -7.46
CA MET A 113 -10.23 5.10 -6.42
C MET A 113 -9.88 4.33 -5.16
N PHE A 114 -8.65 4.50 -4.69
CA PHE A 114 -8.18 4.05 -3.39
C PHE A 114 -8.25 5.24 -2.44
N ASP A 115 -9.10 5.13 -1.43
CA ASP A 115 -9.34 6.15 -0.41
C ASP A 115 -9.17 5.54 1.00
N ASN A 116 -9.23 6.37 2.05
CA ASN A 116 -9.31 5.93 3.45
C ASN A 116 -8.22 4.95 3.92
N PHE A 117 -6.99 5.09 3.46
CA PHE A 117 -5.86 4.28 3.95
C PHE A 117 -5.68 4.41 5.46
N ASP A 118 -5.32 3.30 6.11
CA ASP A 118 -5.05 3.24 7.55
C ASP A 118 -3.92 4.20 7.98
N ASN A 119 -2.93 4.40 7.12
CA ASN A 119 -1.84 5.33 7.36
C ASN A 119 -1.31 5.97 6.08
N ARG A 120 -0.70 7.15 6.23
CA ARG A 120 -0.20 7.95 5.10
C ARG A 120 1.02 7.35 4.41
N GLU A 121 1.85 6.65 5.17
CA GLU A 121 3.06 6.06 4.61
C GLU A 121 2.71 4.99 3.57
N ASP A 122 1.75 4.13 3.89
CA ASP A 122 1.27 3.09 2.99
C ASP A 122 0.49 3.69 1.81
N ALA A 123 -0.29 4.76 2.02
CA ALA A 123 -0.94 5.50 0.94
C ALA A 123 0.08 6.06 -0.06
N THR A 124 1.15 6.69 0.46
CA THR A 124 2.24 7.25 -0.34
C THR A 124 2.99 6.15 -1.09
N ARG A 125 3.33 5.05 -0.39
CA ARG A 125 4.05 3.92 -0.96
C ARG A 125 3.26 3.29 -2.10
N LEU A 126 1.98 3.00 -1.90
CA LEU A 126 1.13 2.46 -2.96
C LEU A 126 1.05 3.41 -4.16
N CYS A 127 0.76 4.68 -3.91
CA CYS A 127 0.65 5.71 -4.95
C CYS A 127 1.91 5.74 -5.83
N ILE A 128 3.10 5.83 -5.21
CA ILE A 128 4.38 5.86 -5.93
C ILE A 128 4.65 4.53 -6.65
N SER A 129 4.35 3.39 -6.03
CA SER A 129 4.61 2.07 -6.62
C SER A 129 3.71 1.74 -7.82
N LEU A 130 2.48 2.29 -7.87
CA LEU A 130 1.53 2.01 -8.95
C LEU A 130 1.72 2.90 -10.18
N ILE A 131 2.19 4.15 -10.04
CA ILE A 131 2.34 5.07 -11.17
C ILE A 131 3.26 4.53 -12.30
N PRO A 132 4.51 4.07 -12.04
CA PRO A 132 5.48 3.83 -13.10
C PRO A 132 5.20 2.55 -13.92
N GLU A 133 4.61 1.52 -13.31
CA GLU A 133 4.33 0.26 -13.99
C GLU A 133 3.09 0.31 -14.89
N LEU A 134 2.25 1.32 -14.69
CA LEU A 134 0.94 1.42 -15.32
C LEU A 134 0.90 2.41 -16.49
N HIS A 135 2.05 3.01 -16.87
CA HIS A 135 2.15 4.10 -17.85
C HIS A 135 1.62 3.78 -19.25
N SER A 136 1.53 2.50 -19.63
CA SER A 136 1.04 2.10 -20.95
C SER A 136 -0.41 1.60 -20.92
N VAL A 137 -1.00 1.46 -19.74
CA VAL A 137 -2.27 0.76 -19.55
C VAL A 137 -3.40 1.72 -19.17
N TRP A 138 -3.07 2.79 -18.45
CA TRP A 138 -4.05 3.73 -17.93
C TRP A 138 -3.94 5.06 -18.65
N ASP A 139 -5.08 5.73 -18.85
CA ASP A 139 -5.17 6.99 -19.57
C ASP A 139 -4.74 8.18 -18.70
N SER A 140 -4.89 8.08 -17.38
CA SER A 140 -4.37 9.07 -16.42
C SER A 140 -4.37 8.54 -15.00
N TYR A 141 -3.64 9.24 -14.13
CA TYR A 141 -3.61 9.02 -12.69
C TYR A 141 -4.34 10.16 -11.98
N ILE A 142 -4.91 9.86 -10.83
CA ILE A 142 -5.60 10.84 -9.98
C ILE A 142 -4.90 10.80 -8.62
N VAL A 143 -4.31 11.91 -8.20
CA VAL A 143 -3.61 12.02 -6.92
C VAL A 143 -4.26 13.16 -6.15
N GLY A 144 -5.04 12.81 -5.12
CA GLY A 144 -5.92 13.76 -4.45
C GLY A 144 -6.98 14.34 -5.38
N ALA A 145 -6.89 15.65 -5.65
CA ALA A 145 -7.79 16.37 -6.56
C ALA A 145 -7.20 16.63 -7.95
N GLN A 146 -5.95 16.23 -8.18
CA GLN A 146 -5.22 16.49 -9.41
C GLN A 146 -5.22 15.26 -10.31
N SER A 147 -5.23 15.47 -11.62
CA SER A 147 -5.08 14.40 -12.62
C SER A 147 -3.80 14.62 -13.42
N PHE A 148 -3.08 13.53 -13.68
CA PHE A 148 -1.76 13.51 -14.30
C PHE A 148 -1.78 12.59 -15.52
N ALA A 149 -1.13 13.01 -16.61
CA ALA A 149 -1.04 12.19 -17.81
C ALA A 149 0.02 11.09 -17.65
N PRO A 150 -0.06 10.00 -18.45
CA PRO A 150 1.01 9.02 -18.55
C PRO A 150 2.30 9.71 -19.02
N GLY A 151 3.30 9.76 -18.13
CA GLY A 151 4.56 10.47 -18.37
C GLY A 151 4.87 11.54 -17.32
N ASP A 152 3.87 12.05 -16.61
CA ASP A 152 4.04 13.08 -15.56
C ASP A 152 4.47 12.46 -14.22
N PHE A 153 5.37 11.47 -14.25
CA PHE A 153 5.74 10.66 -13.09
C PHE A 153 6.28 11.50 -11.94
N GLN A 154 7.14 12.48 -12.23
CA GLN A 154 7.76 13.29 -11.16
C GLN A 154 6.72 14.13 -10.43
N ASP A 155 5.81 14.78 -11.16
CA ASP A 155 4.78 15.63 -10.57
C ASP A 155 3.73 14.79 -9.83
N ALA A 156 3.32 13.66 -10.41
CA ALA A 156 2.39 12.73 -9.77
C ALA A 156 2.97 12.12 -8.48
N SER A 157 4.25 11.70 -8.51
CA SER A 157 4.95 11.15 -7.35
C SER A 157 5.12 12.21 -6.25
N ALA A 158 5.43 13.45 -6.61
CA ALA A 158 5.48 14.55 -5.65
C ALA A 158 4.11 14.80 -4.98
N ALA A 159 3.01 14.68 -5.74
CA ALA A 159 1.67 14.82 -5.22
C ALA A 159 1.29 13.68 -4.24
N CYS A 160 1.82 12.46 -4.42
CA CYS A 160 1.52 11.30 -3.57
C CYS A 160 1.83 11.55 -2.08
N HIS A 161 2.87 12.34 -1.79
CA HIS A 161 3.29 12.63 -0.41
C HIS A 161 2.26 13.44 0.40
N ASN A 162 1.32 14.11 -0.27
CA ASN A 162 0.38 15.06 0.35
C ASN A 162 -1.08 14.58 0.31
N THR A 163 -1.34 13.32 -0.06
CA THR A 163 -2.70 12.80 -0.23
C THR A 163 -2.89 11.44 0.44
N MET A 164 -4.14 11.13 0.78
CA MET A 164 -4.62 9.81 1.20
C MET A 164 -5.55 9.20 0.15
N ARG A 165 -5.53 9.76 -1.05
CA ARG A 165 -6.43 9.46 -2.14
C ARG A 165 -5.62 9.30 -3.41
N PHE A 166 -5.74 8.14 -4.01
CA PHE A 166 -5.10 7.79 -5.27
C PHE A 166 -6.11 7.13 -6.18
N GLY A 167 -6.02 7.36 -7.48
CA GLY A 167 -6.90 6.72 -8.44
C GLY A 167 -6.26 6.54 -9.80
N LEU A 168 -6.85 5.66 -10.56
CA LEU A 168 -6.46 5.29 -11.91
C LEU A 168 -7.66 5.50 -12.81
N ARG A 169 -7.48 6.14 -13.96
CA ARG A 169 -8.54 6.32 -14.95
C ARG A 169 -8.18 5.58 -16.22
N GLY A 170 -9.10 4.74 -16.68
CA GLY A 170 -8.91 3.87 -17.82
C GLY A 170 -10.10 3.90 -18.77
N LYS A 171 -9.88 3.33 -19.95
CA LYS A 171 -10.85 3.08 -21.00
C LYS A 171 -10.73 1.67 -21.54
#